data_AF-A0A0F4ZL98-F1
#
_entry.id   AF-A0A0F4ZL98-F1
#
_cell.length_a   1.000
_cell.length_b   1.000
_cell.length_c   1.000
_cell.angle_alpha   90.00
_cell.angle_beta   90.00
_cell.angle_gamma   90.00
#
_symmetry.space_group_name_H-M   'P 1'
#
loop_
_entity.id
_entity.type
_entity.pdbx_description
1 polymer ?
#
loop_
_entity_poly.entity_id
_entity_poly.type
_entity_poly.pdbx_seq_one_letter_code
_entity_poly.pdbx_strand_id
1 'polypeptide(L)'
;MADLNLTSSSTRAPKDFNPEETENLEDIEKQFAVKAVQHMEVYWRILQSVPGSTIRLTKIDDEIMEHLAKDFPEFDPAATIDENEMKSAKGKERWRNFMMAYEKKVDDYNFGTIMRSSPATDYGQHTTIFVPRMQFYAIEIARNRAGLNDWIHAAAKRSGTA
;
A
#
# COMPACT_ATOMS: atom_id res chain seq x y z
N MET A 1 32.57 7.16 -26.66
CA MET A 1 31.10 7.29 -26.71
C MET A 1 30.54 5.97 -26.24
N ALA A 2 29.95 5.95 -25.04
CA ALA A 2 29.32 4.76 -24.48
C ALA A 2 27.83 5.09 -24.33
N ASP A 3 27.00 4.44 -25.16
CA ASP A 3 25.55 4.50 -25.05
C ASP A 3 25.11 3.55 -23.92
N LEU A 4 24.49 4.13 -22.88
CA LEU A 4 23.76 3.38 -21.86
C LEU A 4 22.42 2.95 -22.44
N ASN A 5 22.24 1.64 -22.61
CA ASN A 5 20.94 1.05 -22.92
C ASN A 5 20.27 0.62 -21.61
N LEU A 6 19.28 1.40 -21.17
CA LEU A 6 18.52 1.21 -19.94
C LEU A 6 17.31 0.28 -20.22
N THR A 7 17.45 -1.01 -19.96
CA THR A 7 16.33 -1.97 -20.05
C THR A 7 15.76 -2.28 -18.67
N SER A 8 14.66 -1.61 -18.34
CA SER A 8 13.48 -2.08 -17.59
C SER A 8 13.60 -3.46 -16.89
N SER A 9 13.83 -3.48 -15.58
CA SER A 9 13.66 -4.67 -14.74
C SER A 9 12.19 -4.84 -14.33
N SER A 10 11.40 -5.49 -15.18
CA SER A 10 10.18 -6.18 -14.77
C SER A 10 10.61 -7.39 -13.95
N THR A 11 10.29 -7.44 -12.66
CA THR A 11 10.60 -8.58 -11.78
C THR A 11 9.72 -9.78 -12.16
N ARG A 12 10.12 -10.52 -13.18
CA ARG A 12 9.54 -11.82 -13.50
C ARG A 12 9.97 -12.79 -12.41
N ALA A 13 9.02 -13.54 -11.83
CA ALA A 13 9.32 -14.61 -10.89
C ALA A 13 10.45 -15.51 -11.46
N PRO A 14 11.46 -15.90 -10.65
CA PRO A 14 12.57 -16.72 -11.10
C PRO A 14 12.07 -17.99 -11.81
N LYS A 15 12.73 -18.39 -12.89
CA LYS A 15 12.36 -19.56 -13.69
C LYS A 15 12.54 -20.90 -12.98
N ASP A 16 13.18 -20.90 -11.82
CA ASP A 16 13.49 -22.10 -11.02
C ASP A 16 12.71 -22.10 -9.69
N PHE A 17 11.38 -21.93 -9.76
CA PHE A 17 10.52 -22.19 -8.59
C PHE A 17 10.26 -23.69 -8.49
N ASN A 18 11.02 -24.38 -7.64
CA ASN A 18 10.79 -25.78 -7.29
C ASN A 18 9.86 -25.84 -6.06
N PRO A 19 8.58 -26.23 -6.21
CA PRO A 19 7.63 -26.26 -5.09
C PRO A 19 8.01 -27.26 -4.00
N GLU A 20 8.83 -28.27 -4.31
CA GLU A 20 9.22 -29.33 -3.38
C GLU A 20 10.43 -28.97 -2.50
N GLU A 21 11.12 -27.85 -2.77
CA GLU A 21 12.18 -27.27 -1.91
C GLU A 21 11.60 -26.23 -0.92
N THR A 22 10.31 -26.30 -0.60
CA THR A 22 9.63 -25.41 0.36
C THR A 22 9.94 -25.75 1.83
N GLU A 23 11.19 -26.10 2.15
CA GLU A 23 11.59 -26.42 3.53
C GLU A 23 11.48 -25.24 4.50
N ASN A 24 11.38 -23.98 4.05
CA ASN A 24 11.20 -22.84 4.96
C ASN A 24 10.02 -21.93 4.59
N LEU A 25 8.79 -22.46 4.64
CA LEU A 25 7.58 -21.62 4.70
C LEU A 25 7.70 -20.53 5.78
N GLU A 26 8.30 -20.87 6.93
CA GLU A 26 8.55 -19.93 8.03
C GLU A 26 9.54 -18.81 7.65
N ASP A 27 10.62 -19.11 6.92
CA ASP A 27 11.56 -18.06 6.50
C ASP A 27 10.98 -17.18 5.40
N ILE A 28 10.15 -17.74 4.52
CA ILE A 28 9.40 -16.97 3.51
C ILE A 28 8.43 -16.01 4.22
N GLU A 29 7.68 -16.49 5.22
CA GLU A 29 6.79 -15.66 6.03
C GLU A 29 7.55 -14.57 6.80
N LYS A 30 8.71 -14.91 7.39
CA LYS A 30 9.58 -13.91 8.05
C LYS A 30 10.06 -12.84 7.08
N GLN A 31 10.55 -13.21 5.91
CA GLN A 31 11.02 -12.26 4.90
C GLN A 31 9.88 -11.36 4.40
N PHE A 32 8.69 -11.93 4.26
CA PHE A 32 7.49 -11.21 3.89
C PHE A 32 7.09 -10.17 4.96
N ALA A 33 7.08 -10.58 6.24
CA ALA A 33 6.84 -9.68 7.35
C ALA A 33 7.86 -8.53 7.41
N VAL A 34 9.15 -8.84 7.23
CA VAL A 34 10.23 -7.82 7.18
C VAL A 34 9.96 -6.79 6.08
N LYS A 35 9.62 -7.22 4.86
CA LYS A 35 9.32 -6.31 3.76
C LYS A 35 8.08 -5.45 4.02
N ALA A 36 7.04 -6.02 4.64
CA ALA A 36 5.82 -5.28 4.98
C ALA A 36 6.08 -4.20 6.05
N VAL A 37 6.90 -4.51 7.07
CA VAL A 37 7.34 -3.55 8.10
C VAL A 37 8.23 -2.47 7.50
N GLN A 38 9.19 -2.83 6.63
CA GLN A 38 10.02 -1.84 5.94
C GLN A 38 9.19 -0.88 5.09
N HIS A 39 8.20 -1.38 4.36
CA HIS A 39 7.26 -0.55 3.59
C HIS A 39 6.52 0.45 4.50
N MET A 40 5.99 -0.05 5.63
CA MET A 40 5.32 0.77 6.65
C MET A 40 6.22 1.89 7.18
N GLU A 41 7.45 1.55 7.58
CA GLU A 41 8.41 2.51 8.14
C GLU A 41 8.86 3.55 7.12
N VAL A 42 9.05 3.15 5.85
CA VAL A 42 9.41 4.08 4.78
C VAL A 42 8.26 5.05 4.53
N TYR A 43 7.03 4.55 4.41
CA TYR A 43 5.87 5.41 4.19
C TYR A 43 5.65 6.39 5.36
N TRP A 44 5.77 5.90 6.60
CA TRP A 44 5.67 6.75 7.79
C TRP A 44 6.73 7.85 7.80
N ARG A 45 7.99 7.52 7.49
CA ARG A 45 9.07 8.51 7.38
C ARG A 45 8.78 9.57 6.31
N ILE A 46 8.25 9.18 5.15
CA ILE A 46 7.84 10.13 4.11
C ILE A 46 6.81 11.11 4.67
N LEU A 47 5.76 10.61 5.35
CA LEU A 47 4.72 11.43 5.95
C LEU A 47 5.21 12.29 7.13
N GLN A 48 6.31 11.91 7.79
CA GLN A 48 6.95 12.76 8.80
C GLN A 48 7.75 13.90 8.17
N SER A 49 8.39 13.66 7.02
CA SER A 49 9.23 14.64 6.33
C SER A 49 8.44 15.67 5.51
N VAL A 50 7.31 15.28 4.91
CA VAL A 50 6.49 16.16 4.06
C VAL A 50 4.98 15.93 4.28
N PRO A 51 4.11 16.94 4.05
CA PRO A 51 2.66 16.71 4.10
C PRO A 51 2.23 15.64 3.08
N GLY A 52 1.36 14.72 3.50
CA GLY A 52 0.85 13.65 2.64
C GLY A 52 0.10 14.19 1.41
N SER A 53 -0.56 15.34 1.53
CA SER A 53 -1.23 16.02 0.40
C SER A 53 -0.29 16.43 -0.74
N THR A 54 1.03 16.41 -0.51
CA THR A 54 2.03 16.78 -1.52
C THR A 54 2.70 15.59 -2.21
N ILE A 55 2.47 14.36 -1.74
CA ILE A 55 3.14 13.16 -2.29
C ILE A 55 2.26 12.43 -3.30
N ARG A 56 2.91 11.86 -4.32
CA ARG A 56 2.31 10.84 -5.20
C ARG A 56 2.88 9.48 -4.83
N LEU A 57 2.01 8.47 -4.72
CA LEU A 57 2.43 7.11 -4.36
C LEU A 57 2.79 6.28 -5.59
N THR A 58 2.16 6.57 -6.73
CA THR A 58 2.40 5.90 -8.00
C THR A 58 2.40 6.91 -9.15
N LYS A 59 2.78 6.45 -10.35
CA LYS A 59 2.66 7.24 -11.59
C LYS A 59 1.22 7.34 -12.11
N ILE A 60 0.30 6.54 -11.56
CA ILE A 60 -1.08 6.37 -12.06
C ILE A 60 -2.10 6.67 -10.96
N ASP A 61 -1.76 7.53 -9.99
CA ASP A 61 -2.65 7.85 -8.86
C ASP A 61 -4.03 8.33 -9.33
N ASP A 62 -4.11 9.11 -10.42
CA ASP A 62 -5.38 9.57 -10.98
C ASP A 62 -6.24 8.41 -11.50
N GLU A 63 -5.64 7.44 -12.21
CA GLU A 63 -6.35 6.24 -12.69
C GLU A 63 -6.87 5.40 -11.51
N ILE A 64 -6.06 5.25 -10.44
CA ILE A 64 -6.44 4.51 -9.24
C ILE A 64 -7.62 5.20 -8.55
N MET A 65 -7.61 6.53 -8.44
CA MET A 65 -8.69 7.28 -7.80
C MET A 65 -9.98 7.29 -8.61
N GLU A 66 -9.90 7.39 -9.94
CA GLU A 66 -11.07 7.28 -10.82
C GLU A 66 -11.72 5.89 -10.71
N HIS A 67 -10.91 4.83 -10.71
CA HIS A 67 -11.40 3.47 -10.53
C HIS A 67 -11.99 3.26 -9.13
N LEU A 68 -11.35 3.79 -8.07
CA LEU A 68 -11.87 3.69 -6.71
C LEU A 68 -13.23 4.39 -6.59
N ALA A 69 -13.38 5.59 -7.14
CA ALA A 69 -14.64 6.33 -7.10
C ALA A 69 -15.76 5.63 -7.89
N LYS A 70 -15.41 4.96 -9.00
CA LYS A 70 -16.37 4.19 -9.81
C LYS A 70 -16.81 2.91 -9.10
N ASP A 71 -15.84 2.14 -8.62
CA ASP A 71 -16.09 0.80 -8.10
C ASP A 71 -16.49 0.82 -6.63
N PHE A 72 -16.15 1.87 -5.87
CA PHE A 72 -16.47 2.12 -4.47
C PHE A 72 -16.99 3.57 -4.26
N PRO A 73 -18.12 3.94 -4.88
CA PRO A 73 -18.68 5.31 -4.76
C PRO A 73 -19.05 5.70 -3.32
N GLU A 74 -19.23 4.71 -2.43
CA GLU A 74 -19.50 4.89 -1.01
C GLU A 74 -18.24 5.08 -0.15
N PHE A 75 -17.04 4.94 -0.74
CA PHE A 75 -15.80 4.97 0.02
C PHE A 75 -15.53 6.35 0.63
N ASP A 76 -15.42 6.40 1.95
CA ASP A 76 -15.02 7.58 2.71
C ASP A 76 -13.56 7.41 3.21
N PRO A 77 -12.59 8.22 2.73
CA PRO A 77 -11.21 8.12 3.17
C PRO A 77 -11.00 8.48 4.65
N ALA A 78 -11.93 9.22 5.28
CA ALA A 78 -11.88 9.58 6.69
C ALA A 78 -12.38 8.47 7.63
N ALA A 79 -13.19 7.55 7.10
CA ALA A 79 -13.74 6.46 7.89
C ALA A 79 -12.66 5.47 8.33
N THR A 80 -12.89 4.85 9.49
CA THR A 80 -12.13 3.67 9.89
C THR A 80 -12.53 2.50 8.99
N ILE A 81 -11.54 1.84 8.40
CA ILE A 81 -11.74 0.68 7.55
C ILE A 81 -12.30 -0.48 8.39
N ASP A 82 -13.44 -1.03 7.96
CA ASP A 82 -13.99 -2.26 8.52
C ASP A 82 -13.32 -3.47 7.85
N GLU A 83 -12.41 -4.11 8.58
CA GLU A 83 -11.70 -5.29 8.12
C GLU A 83 -12.64 -6.48 7.89
N ASN A 84 -13.75 -6.59 8.64
CA ASN A 84 -14.73 -7.66 8.44
C ASN A 84 -15.48 -7.47 7.13
N GLU A 85 -15.84 -6.23 6.78
CA GLU A 85 -16.46 -5.92 5.50
C GLU A 85 -15.51 -6.26 4.34
N MET A 86 -14.24 -5.86 4.42
CA MET A 86 -13.23 -6.20 3.42
C MET A 86 -13.05 -7.72 3.27
N LYS A 87 -13.14 -8.48 4.38
CA LYS A 87 -13.00 -9.94 4.41
C LYS A 87 -14.29 -10.71 4.11
N SER A 88 -15.43 -10.02 4.02
CA SER A 88 -16.70 -10.63 3.60
C SER A 88 -16.60 -11.20 2.18
N ALA A 89 -17.50 -12.11 1.80
CA ALA A 89 -17.48 -12.70 0.47
C ALA A 89 -17.56 -11.63 -0.63
N LYS A 90 -18.48 -10.67 -0.48
CA LYS A 90 -18.66 -9.54 -1.40
C LYS A 90 -17.42 -8.61 -1.40
N GLY A 91 -16.90 -8.27 -0.22
CA GLY A 91 -15.73 -7.39 -0.09
C GLY A 91 -14.49 -8.00 -0.74
N LYS A 92 -14.22 -9.29 -0.50
CA LYS A 92 -13.11 -10.03 -1.10
C LYS A 92 -13.20 -10.06 -2.62
N GLU A 93 -14.37 -10.38 -3.16
CA GLU A 93 -14.56 -10.44 -4.62
C GLU A 93 -14.35 -9.06 -5.27
N ARG A 94 -14.96 -8.02 -4.70
CA ARG A 94 -14.87 -6.65 -5.23
C ARG A 94 -13.44 -6.13 -5.20
N TRP A 95 -12.74 -6.27 -4.08
CA TRP A 95 -11.33 -5.89 -3.99
C TRP A 95 -10.44 -6.74 -4.89
N ARG A 96 -10.71 -8.04 -5.05
CA ARG A 96 -9.98 -8.87 -6.00
C ARG A 96 -10.12 -8.35 -7.43
N ASN A 97 -11.33 -8.04 -7.86
CA ASN A 97 -11.59 -7.50 -9.19
C ASN A 97 -10.88 -6.15 -9.40
N PHE A 98 -10.96 -5.26 -8.41
CA PHE A 98 -10.25 -3.97 -8.42
C PHE A 98 -8.74 -4.18 -8.61
N MET A 99 -8.13 -5.08 -7.83
CA MET A 99 -6.68 -5.33 -7.86
C MET A 99 -6.22 -5.98 -9.17
N MET A 100 -6.98 -6.94 -9.72
CA MET A 100 -6.61 -7.64 -10.95
C MET A 100 -6.48 -6.69 -12.16
N ALA A 101 -7.17 -5.54 -12.16
CA ALA A 101 -7.02 -4.51 -13.19
C ALA A 101 -5.58 -3.96 -13.28
N TYR A 102 -4.79 -4.12 -12.22
CA TYR A 102 -3.42 -3.59 -12.10
C TYR A 102 -2.33 -4.66 -12.19
N GLU A 103 -2.67 -5.94 -12.38
CA GLU A 103 -1.70 -7.05 -12.40
C GLU A 103 -0.51 -6.83 -13.36
N LYS A 104 -0.76 -6.16 -14.50
CA LYS A 104 0.26 -5.88 -15.52
C LYS A 104 0.76 -4.42 -15.51
N LYS A 105 0.27 -3.61 -14.58
CA LYS A 105 0.54 -2.16 -14.51
C LYS A 105 1.34 -1.77 -13.27
N VAL A 106 1.15 -2.48 -12.17
CA VAL A 106 1.76 -2.19 -10.87
C VAL A 106 2.55 -3.42 -10.43
N ASP A 107 3.86 -3.25 -10.26
CA ASP A 107 4.72 -4.30 -9.75
C ASP A 107 4.30 -4.70 -8.33
N ASP A 108 4.23 -6.01 -8.10
CA ASP A 108 3.80 -6.62 -6.85
C ASP A 108 2.46 -6.06 -6.33
N TYR A 109 1.49 -5.83 -7.24
CA TYR A 109 0.16 -5.26 -6.93
C TYR A 109 -0.56 -5.94 -5.75
N ASN A 110 -0.31 -7.24 -5.55
CA ASN A 110 -0.92 -8.09 -4.52
C ASN A 110 -0.01 -8.34 -3.31
N PHE A 111 1.18 -7.72 -3.25
CA PHE A 111 2.10 -7.88 -2.13
C PHE A 111 1.52 -7.31 -0.84
N GLY A 112 1.77 -8.00 0.27
CA GLY A 112 1.28 -7.64 1.59
C GLY A 112 1.90 -6.39 2.18
N THR A 113 1.08 -5.42 2.53
CA THR A 113 1.51 -4.18 3.17
C THR A 113 0.77 -3.97 4.49
N ILE A 114 1.33 -3.10 5.32
CA ILE A 114 0.74 -2.71 6.60
C ILE A 114 0.19 -1.29 6.45
N MET A 115 -1.07 -1.11 6.85
CA MET A 115 -1.79 0.16 6.73
C MET A 115 -2.53 0.48 8.03
N ARG A 116 -2.72 1.77 8.32
CA ARG A 116 -3.55 2.20 9.45
C ARG A 116 -5.02 1.99 9.12
N SER A 117 -5.81 1.48 10.06
CA SER A 117 -7.26 1.30 9.87
C SER A 117 -7.97 2.65 9.77
N SER A 118 -7.50 3.67 10.46
CA SER A 118 -7.99 5.05 10.38
C SER A 118 -6.86 6.02 10.03
N PRO A 119 -7.11 7.08 9.24
CA PRO A 119 -6.10 8.11 9.01
C PRO A 119 -5.80 8.95 10.27
N ALA A 120 -6.67 8.89 11.29
CA ALA A 120 -6.57 9.70 12.51
C ALA A 120 -5.74 9.05 13.64
N THR A 121 -5.18 7.85 13.42
CA THR A 121 -4.44 7.11 14.44
C THR A 121 -2.98 6.89 14.05
N ASP A 122 -2.13 6.57 15.03
CA ASP A 122 -0.80 5.99 14.78
C ASP A 122 -0.89 4.49 14.46
N TYR A 123 0.23 3.91 14.02
CA TYR A 123 0.38 2.46 13.97
C TYR A 123 0.37 1.86 15.39
N GLY A 124 -0.52 0.90 15.61
CA GLY A 124 -0.67 0.18 16.87
C GLY A 124 -1.39 -1.15 16.68
N GLN A 125 -1.44 -1.99 17.73
CA GLN A 125 -1.98 -3.35 17.66
C GLN A 125 -3.43 -3.41 17.11
N HIS A 126 -4.26 -2.42 17.45
CA HIS A 126 -5.68 -2.38 17.07
C HIS A 126 -6.01 -1.36 15.98
N THR A 127 -5.02 -0.57 15.56
CA THR A 127 -5.16 0.52 14.58
C THR A 127 -4.43 0.21 13.27
N THR A 128 -3.97 -1.03 13.12
CA THR A 128 -3.16 -1.50 11.99
C THR A 128 -3.81 -2.72 11.38
N ILE A 129 -3.91 -2.73 10.06
CA ILE A 129 -4.42 -3.85 9.27
C ILE A 129 -3.42 -4.24 8.19
N PHE A 130 -3.53 -5.47 7.74
CA PHE A 130 -2.71 -6.00 6.67
C PHE A 130 -3.52 -6.06 5.37
N VAL A 131 -3.01 -5.40 4.33
CA VAL A 131 -3.71 -5.24 3.04
C VAL A 131 -2.74 -5.40 1.87
N PRO A 132 -3.16 -6.02 0.75
CA PRO A 132 -2.46 -5.92 -0.52
C PRO A 132 -2.07 -4.48 -0.92
N ARG A 133 -0.94 -4.34 -1.62
CA ARG A 133 -0.37 -3.08 -2.07
C ARG A 133 -1.37 -2.21 -2.84
N MET A 134 -2.20 -2.79 -3.70
CA MET A 134 -3.21 -2.02 -4.43
C MET A 134 -4.33 -1.48 -3.54
N GLN A 135 -4.72 -2.19 -2.49
CA GLN A 135 -5.66 -1.67 -1.49
C GLN A 135 -5.01 -0.51 -0.72
N PHE A 136 -3.74 -0.67 -0.32
CA PHE A 136 -2.95 0.40 0.30
C PHE A 136 -2.91 1.64 -0.59
N TYR A 137 -2.56 1.51 -1.87
CA TYR A 137 -2.52 2.66 -2.78
C TYR A 137 -3.87 3.34 -2.91
N ALA A 138 -4.94 2.59 -3.18
CA ALA A 138 -6.27 3.18 -3.32
C ALA A 138 -6.66 4.01 -2.08
N ILE A 139 -6.45 3.44 -0.88
CA ILE A 139 -6.87 4.05 0.38
C ILE A 139 -5.95 5.21 0.78
N GLU A 140 -4.63 5.03 0.72
CA GLU A 140 -3.67 6.05 1.15
C GLU A 140 -3.54 7.20 0.14
N ILE A 141 -3.72 6.97 -1.17
CA ILE A 141 -3.84 8.07 -2.14
C ILE A 141 -5.07 8.93 -1.80
N ALA A 142 -6.21 8.30 -1.53
CA ALA A 142 -7.43 9.01 -1.18
C ALA A 142 -7.26 9.85 0.10
N ARG A 143 -6.63 9.26 1.13
CA ARG A 143 -6.32 9.95 2.40
C ARG A 143 -5.34 11.11 2.21
N ASN A 144 -4.29 10.91 1.44
CA ASN A 144 -3.30 11.94 1.12
C ASN A 144 -3.95 13.11 0.37
N ARG A 145 -4.72 12.84 -0.69
CA ARG A 145 -5.44 13.89 -1.44
C ARG A 145 -6.43 14.67 -0.59
N ALA A 146 -7.05 14.02 0.40
CA ALA A 146 -7.95 14.66 1.34
C ALA A 146 -7.22 15.40 2.49
N GLY A 147 -5.88 15.38 2.54
CA GLY A 147 -5.09 16.02 3.60
C GLY A 147 -5.16 15.31 4.95
N LEU A 148 -5.75 14.10 5.00
CA LEU A 148 -6.02 13.39 6.25
C LEU A 148 -4.77 12.83 6.92
N ASN A 149 -3.64 12.83 6.20
CA ASN A 149 -2.33 12.40 6.71
C ASN A 149 -1.40 13.56 7.05
N ASP A 150 -1.78 14.81 6.78
CA ASP A 150 -0.89 15.97 6.95
C ASP A 150 -0.57 16.27 8.42
N TRP A 151 -1.40 15.78 9.34
CA TRP A 151 -1.16 15.90 10.77
C TRP A 151 0.13 15.21 11.21
N ILE A 152 0.59 14.17 10.49
CA ILE A 152 1.79 13.39 10.83
C ILE A 152 3.03 14.28 10.68
N HIS A 153 3.17 14.95 9.55
CA HIS A 153 4.23 15.94 9.34
C HIS A 153 4.13 17.10 10.33
N ALA A 154 2.91 17.58 10.60
CA ALA A 154 2.70 18.65 11.58
C ALA A 154 3.13 18.21 13.00
N ALA A 155 2.86 16.95 13.38
CA ALA A 155 3.29 16.37 14.65
C ALA A 155 4.80 16.21 14.71
N ALA A 156 5.42 15.67 13.66
CA ALA A 156 6.87 15.50 13.56
C ALA A 156 7.63 16.83 13.67
N LYS A 157 7.11 17.90 13.06
CA LYS A 157 7.66 19.26 13.21
C LYS A 157 7.59 19.79 14.64
N ARG A 158 6.52 19.48 15.37
CA ARG A 158 6.38 19.88 16.78
C ARG A 158 7.31 19.10 17.71
N SER A 159 7.59 17.83 17.40
CA SER A 159 8.50 16.99 18.16
C SER A 159 9.97 17.16 17.79
N GLY A 160 10.30 17.96 16.78
CA GLY A 160 11.68 18.15 16.30
C GLY A 160 12.26 16.95 15.57
N THR A 161 11.41 16.11 14.98
CA THR A 161 11.78 14.85 14.29
C THR A 161 11.56 14.91 12.78
N ALA A 162 11.27 16.10 12.22
CA ALA A 162 11.00 16.36 10.81
C ALA A 162 12.20 17.02 10.11
#